data_AF-A0A0L6JRN7-F1
#
_entry.id   AF-A0A0L6JRN7-F1
#
_cell.length_a   1.000
_cell.length_b   1.000
_cell.length_c   1.000
_cell.angle_alpha   90.00
_cell.angle_beta   90.00
_cell.angle_gamma   90.00
#
_symmetry.space_group_name_H-M   'P 1'
#
loop_
_entity.id
_entity.type
_entity.pdbx_description
1 polymer ?
#
loop_
_entity_poly.entity_id
_entity_poly.type
_entity_poly.pdbx_seq_one_letter_code
_entity_poly.pdbx_strand_id
1 'polypeptide(L)'
;MSEELFESCKEQDFNGTVESSVLIDKIEEAYKVYESCETSLDKWIDDYGEYKIAKLRLEFLRHELINLIKAAEEKGIDVGDDIKSAFFKELEDESPKL
;
A
#
# COMPACT_ATOMS: atom_id res chain seq x y z
N MET A 1 8.66 -11.86 -5.47
CA MET A 1 8.29 -10.45 -5.66
C MET A 1 9.22 -9.92 -6.73
N SER A 2 8.75 -9.72 -7.96
CA SER A 2 9.60 -9.21 -9.05
C SER A 2 9.79 -7.70 -8.89
N GLU A 3 10.98 -7.21 -9.25
CA GLU A 3 11.38 -5.80 -9.26
C GLU A 3 10.41 -4.92 -10.09
N GLU A 4 9.75 -5.54 -11.08
CA GLU A 4 8.72 -4.94 -11.94
C GLU A 4 7.51 -4.38 -11.17
N LEU A 5 7.05 -5.06 -10.11
CA LEU A 5 5.92 -4.59 -9.28
C LEU A 5 6.28 -3.41 -8.38
N PHE A 6 7.56 -3.28 -8.02
CA PHE A 6 8.02 -2.15 -7.22
C PHE A 6 8.18 -0.90 -8.09
N GLU A 7 8.71 -1.05 -9.30
CA GLU A 7 8.83 0.07 -10.25
C GLU A 7 7.46 0.55 -10.76
N SER A 8 6.44 -0.31 -10.86
CA SER A 8 5.08 0.12 -11.24
C SER A 8 4.43 1.06 -10.22
N CYS A 9 4.83 0.99 -8.94
CA CYS A 9 4.36 1.90 -7.89
C CYS A 9 5.05 3.28 -7.95
N LYS A 10 6.24 3.39 -8.56
CA LYS A 10 7.08 4.59 -8.48
C LYS A 10 6.72 5.68 -9.48
N GLU A 11 6.04 5.33 -10.57
CA GLU A 11 5.72 6.23 -11.69
C GLU A 11 4.27 6.77 -11.69
N GLN A 12 3.59 6.77 -10.54
CA GLN A 12 2.18 7.20 -10.51
C GLN A 12 2.04 8.73 -10.44
N ASP A 13 1.70 9.35 -11.58
CA ASP A 13 1.24 10.74 -11.64
C ASP A 13 -0.24 10.82 -11.27
N PHE A 14 -0.53 11.41 -10.10
CA PHE A 14 -1.89 11.53 -9.55
C PHE A 14 -2.62 12.81 -10.00
N ASN A 15 -1.99 13.67 -10.80
CA ASN A 15 -2.56 14.96 -11.24
C ASN A 15 -3.44 14.87 -12.51
N GLY A 16 -3.63 13.67 -13.08
CA GLY A 16 -4.50 13.45 -14.22
C GLY A 16 -5.96 13.23 -13.85
N THR A 17 -6.87 13.50 -14.78
CA THR A 17 -8.28 13.07 -14.73
C THR A 17 -8.35 11.53 -14.85
N VAL A 18 -7.88 10.82 -13.83
CA VAL A 18 -7.93 9.36 -13.76
C VAL A 18 -9.37 8.94 -13.54
N GLU A 19 -9.90 8.11 -14.45
CA GLU A 19 -11.24 7.52 -14.34
C GLU A 19 -11.38 6.72 -13.04
N SER A 20 -12.59 6.72 -12.47
CA SER A 20 -12.85 6.12 -11.16
C SER A 20 -12.51 4.63 -11.09
N SER A 21 -12.77 3.88 -12.16
CA SER A 21 -12.43 2.45 -12.26
C SER A 21 -10.91 2.22 -12.19
N VAL A 22 -10.14 3.04 -12.92
CA VAL A 22 -8.67 2.94 -12.92
C VAL A 22 -8.09 3.23 -11.54
N LEU A 23 -8.71 4.13 -10.77
CA LEU A 23 -8.27 4.43 -9.41
C LEU A 23 -8.56 3.27 -8.45
N ILE A 24 -9.71 2.60 -8.59
CA ILE A 24 -10.05 1.40 -7.80
C ILE A 24 -9.07 0.27 -8.12
N ASP A 25 -8.83 -0.01 -9.40
CA ASP A 25 -7.90 -1.06 -9.82
C ASP A 25 -6.49 -0.84 -9.24
N LYS A 26 -6.03 0.42 -9.24
CA LYS A 26 -4.74 0.81 -8.64
C LYS A 26 -4.71 0.60 -7.13
N ILE A 27 -5.79 0.92 -6.42
CA ILE A 27 -5.89 0.69 -4.99
C ILE A 27 -5.84 -0.80 -4.68
N GLU A 28 -6.59 -1.62 -5.42
CA GLU A 28 -6.58 -3.07 -5.23
C GLU A 28 -5.19 -3.68 -5.50
N GLU A 29 -4.51 -3.24 -6.55
CA GLU A 29 -3.16 -3.71 -6.87
C GLU A 29 -2.16 -3.29 -5.78
N ALA A 30 -2.19 -2.01 -5.37
CA ALA A 30 -1.31 -1.51 -4.31
C ALA A 30 -1.54 -2.25 -2.98
N TYR A 31 -2.79 -2.54 -2.62
CA TYR A 31 -3.14 -3.31 -1.43
C TYR A 31 -2.59 -4.75 -1.50
N LYS A 32 -2.74 -5.45 -2.64
CA LYS A 32 -2.19 -6.80 -2.83
C LYS A 32 -0.67 -6.82 -2.67
N VAL A 33 0.03 -5.81 -3.17
CA VAL A 33 1.48 -5.71 -3.05
C VAL A 33 1.89 -5.39 -1.60
N TYR A 34 1.17 -4.50 -0.93
CA TYR A 34 1.35 -4.19 0.49
C TYR A 34 1.23 -5.46 1.35
N GLU A 35 0.10 -6.17 1.26
CA GLU A 35 -0.19 -7.38 2.05
C GLU A 35 0.86 -8.49 1.80
N SER A 36 1.24 -8.67 0.53
CA SER A 36 2.30 -9.63 0.16
C SER A 36 3.65 -9.25 0.76
N CYS A 37 4.01 -7.97 0.75
CA CYS A 37 5.25 -7.48 1.34
C CYS A 37 5.25 -7.67 2.87
N GLU A 38 4.15 -7.33 3.52
CA GLU A 38 3.96 -7.47 4.97
C GLU A 38 4.08 -8.93 5.41
N THR A 39 3.34 -9.84 4.76
CA THR A 39 3.40 -11.29 5.03
C THR A 39 4.80 -11.87 4.76
N SER A 40 5.60 -11.22 3.92
CA SER A 40 6.96 -11.66 3.61
C SER A 40 8.03 -11.09 4.54
N LEU A 41 7.70 -10.11 5.39
CA LEU A 41 8.67 -9.37 6.21
C LEU A 41 9.42 -10.29 7.17
N ASP A 42 8.69 -11.20 7.82
CA ASP A 42 9.23 -12.17 8.79
C ASP A 42 10.24 -13.14 8.16
N LYS A 43 10.19 -13.35 6.83
CA LYS A 43 11.16 -14.20 6.13
C LYS A 43 12.57 -13.63 6.16
N TRP A 44 12.68 -12.32 6.36
CA TRP A 44 13.95 -11.60 6.34
C TRP A 44 14.44 -11.22 7.73
N ILE A 45 13.71 -11.57 8.80
CA ILE A 45 13.98 -11.07 10.16
C ILE A 45 15.40 -11.38 10.67
N ASP A 46 15.97 -12.49 10.22
CA ASP A 46 17.32 -12.94 10.59
C ASP A 46 18.44 -12.26 9.77
N ASP A 47 18.09 -11.61 8.65
CA ASP A 47 19.00 -10.79 7.85
C ASP A 47 18.63 -9.31 8.04
N TYR A 48 19.36 -8.64 8.94
CA TYR A 48 19.11 -7.24 9.27
C TYR A 48 19.12 -6.31 8.04
N GLY A 49 19.96 -6.59 7.04
CA GLY A 49 20.06 -5.77 5.83
C GLY A 49 18.82 -5.91 4.97
N GLU A 50 18.46 -7.15 4.63
CA GLU A 50 17.27 -7.46 3.83
C GLU A 50 15.98 -7.05 4.56
N TYR A 51 15.90 -7.28 5.88
CA TYR A 51 14.77 -6.84 6.70
C TYR A 51 14.56 -5.34 6.63
N LYS A 52 15.63 -4.54 6.76
CA LYS A 52 15.53 -3.08 6.66
C LYS A 52 15.02 -2.63 5.30
N ILE A 53 15.51 -3.25 4.22
CA ILE A 53 15.08 -2.92 2.86
C ILE A 53 13.60 -3.28 2.69
N ALA A 54 13.20 -4.47 3.13
CA ALA A 54 11.81 -4.92 3.07
C ALA A 54 10.89 -3.99 3.89
N LYS A 55 11.33 -3.54 5.07
CA LYS A 55 10.58 -2.61 5.91
C LYS A 55 10.41 -1.24 5.25
N LEU A 56 11.48 -0.68 4.68
CA LEU A 56 11.39 0.59 3.94
C LEU A 56 10.45 0.50 2.73
N ARG A 57 10.45 -0.65 2.03
CA ARG A 57 9.51 -0.90 0.93
C ARG A 57 8.07 -0.97 1.43
N LEU A 58 7.82 -1.66 2.54
CA LEU A 58 6.51 -1.75 3.15
C LEU A 58 5.98 -0.37 3.57
N GLU A 59 6.82 0.45 4.21
CA GLU A 59 6.49 1.83 4.58
C GLU A 59 6.16 2.69 3.35
N PHE A 60 6.91 2.55 2.26
CA PHE A 60 6.62 3.24 1.00
C PHE A 60 5.26 2.83 0.42
N LEU A 61 4.99 1.53 0.30
CA LEU A 61 3.73 1.00 -0.20
C LEU A 61 2.53 1.46 0.64
N ARG A 62 2.72 1.51 1.96
CA ARG A 62 1.72 2.05 2.89
C ARG A 62 1.40 3.50 2.58
N HIS A 63 2.42 4.34 2.39
CA HIS A 63 2.23 5.75 2.05
C HIS A 63 1.50 5.92 0.71
N GLU A 64 1.87 5.15 -0.31
CA GLU A 64 1.20 5.16 -1.62
C GLU A 64 -0.26 4.76 -1.52
N LEU A 65 -0.56 3.68 -0.80
CA LEU A 65 -1.94 3.21 -0.61
C LEU A 65 -2.80 4.25 0.12
N ILE A 66 -2.26 4.92 1.14
CA ILE A 66 -2.94 6.02 1.83
C ILE A 66 -3.27 7.16 0.85
N ASN A 67 -2.33 7.54 -0.01
CA ASN A 67 -2.52 8.62 -0.98
C ASN A 67 -3.60 8.25 -2.02
N LEU A 68 -3.58 7.02 -2.51
CA LEU A 68 -4.58 6.49 -3.44
C LEU A 68 -5.99 6.49 -2.82
N ILE A 69 -6.13 6.01 -1.59
CA ILE A 69 -7.40 6.01 -0.87
C ILE A 69 -7.91 7.44 -0.68
N LYS A 70 -7.05 8.38 -0.26
CA LYS A 70 -7.41 9.80 -0.12
C LYS A 70 -7.85 10.40 -1.45
N ALA A 71 -7.13 10.13 -2.53
CA ALA A 71 -7.49 10.61 -3.86
C ALA A 71 -8.85 10.06 -4.32
N ALA A 72 -9.20 8.83 -3.94
CA ALA A 72 -10.52 8.26 -4.21
C ALA A 72 -11.62 8.94 -3.37
N GLU A 73 -11.37 9.17 -2.09
CA GLU A 73 -12.28 9.88 -1.19
C GLU A 73 -12.56 11.31 -1.66
N GLU A 74 -11.54 12.06 -2.07
CA GLU A 74 -11.69 13.42 -2.62
C GLU A 74 -12.55 13.45 -3.90
N LYS A 75 -12.55 12.36 -4.66
CA LYS A 75 -13.37 12.18 -5.87
C LYS A 75 -14.75 11.59 -5.58
N GLY A 76 -15.08 11.27 -4.33
CA GLY A 76 -16.33 10.63 -3.93
C GLY A 76 -16.45 9.18 -4.42
N ILE A 77 -15.32 8.51 -4.67
CA ILE A 77 -15.27 7.11 -5.10
C ILE A 77 -15.24 6.22 -3.86
N ASP A 78 -16.18 5.29 -3.78
CA ASP A 78 -16.17 4.27 -2.75
C ASP A 78 -15.16 3.17 -3.12
N VAL A 79 -14.21 2.94 -2.22
CA VAL A 79 -13.10 1.99 -2.37
C VAL A 79 -13.48 0.62 -1.80
N GLY A 80 -14.69 0.48 -1.27
CA GLY A 80 -15.14 -0.72 -0.58
C GLY A 80 -14.64 -0.73 0.87
N ASP A 81 -15.56 -1.02 1.79
CA ASP A 81 -15.29 -1.04 3.22
C ASP A 81 -14.27 -2.11 3.61
N ASP A 82 -14.12 -3.18 2.83
CA ASP A 82 -13.22 -4.30 3.12
C ASP A 82 -11.74 -3.89 3.09
N ILE A 83 -11.31 -3.13 2.06
CA ILE A 83 -9.91 -2.68 1.93
C ILE A 83 -9.61 -1.62 2.99
N LYS A 84 -10.51 -0.65 3.18
CA LYS A 84 -10.34 0.38 4.21
C LYS A 84 -10.30 -0.25 5.60
N SER A 85 -11.25 -1.12 5.93
CA SER A 85 -11.31 -1.76 7.24
C SER A 85 -10.12 -2.66 7.51
N ALA A 86 -9.61 -3.40 6.52
CA ALA A 86 -8.44 -4.26 6.71
C ALA A 86 -7.19 -3.42 6.95
N PHE A 87 -6.91 -2.47 6.03
CA PHE A 87 -5.70 -1.67 6.07
C PHE A 87 -5.64 -0.68 7.26
N PHE A 88 -6.76 -0.02 7.59
CA PHE A 88 -6.77 0.94 8.71
C PHE A 88 -6.81 0.25 10.07
N LYS A 89 -7.36 -0.96 10.18
CA LYS A 89 -7.29 -1.75 11.42
C LYS A 89 -5.85 -2.16 11.73
N GLU A 90 -5.08 -2.54 10.73
CA GLU A 90 -3.65 -2.86 10.88
C GLU A 90 -2.81 -1.63 11.28
N LEU A 91 -3.17 -0.44 10.78
CA LEU A 91 -2.59 0.85 11.21
C LEU A 91 -2.82 1.16 12.70
N GLU A 92 -3.99 0.82 13.23
CA GLU A 92 -4.31 1.00 14.65
C GLU A 92 -3.55 -0.01 15.54
N ASP A 93 -3.39 -1.26 15.08
CA ASP A 93 -2.68 -2.31 15.81
C ASP A 93 -1.15 -2.10 15.85
N GLU A 94 -0.55 -1.44 14.85
CA GLU A 94 0.87 -1.08 14.83
C GLU A 94 1.21 0.20 15.62
N SER A 95 0.21 0.98 16.04
CA SER A 95 0.45 2.18 16.83
C SER A 95 0.96 1.78 18.23
N PRO A 96 2.11 2.31 18.70
CA PRO A 96 2.63 1.96 20.01
C PRO A 96 1.59 2.34 21.07
N LYS A 97 1.13 1.36 21.85
CA LYS A 97 0.31 1.62 23.03
C LYS A 97 1.09 2.55 23.95
N LEU A 98 0.62 3.80 24.03
CA LEU A 98 1.10 4.85 24.94
C LEU A 98 1.09 4.37 26.40
#